data_AF-A0A232EFM9-F1
#
_entry.id   AF-A0A232EFM9-F1
#
_cell.length_a   1.000
_cell.length_b   1.000
_cell.length_c   1.000
_cell.angle_alpha   90.00
_cell.angle_beta   90.00
_cell.angle_gamma   90.00
#
_symmetry.space_group_name_H-M   'P 1'
#
loop_
_entity.id
_entity.type
_entity.pdbx_description
1 polymer ?
#
loop_
_entity_poly.entity_id
_entity_poly.type
_entity_poly.pdbx_seq_one_letter_code
_entity_poly.pdbx_strand_id
1 'polypeptide(L)'
;MSSTRDSKSASSRNCKSADYSWDRRSFEQHRRRVREATPTVNVKTPDRRPHVRYDAKRLQLERERQTQIARDNFILFKRLTEIMSGKLTNKYPLTQSKSKCIKTR
;
A
#
# COMPACT_ATOMS: atom_id res chain seq x y z
N MET A 1 -7.90 26.41 -93.18
CA MET A 1 -6.86 25.50 -92.68
C MET A 1 -6.79 25.69 -91.17
N SER A 2 -7.30 24.72 -90.43
CA SER A 2 -7.39 24.73 -88.97
C SER A 2 -6.04 24.35 -88.37
N SER A 3 -5.46 25.18 -87.51
CA SER A 3 -4.27 24.83 -86.73
C SER A 3 -4.59 24.93 -85.26
N THR A 4 -4.96 23.80 -84.67
CA THR A 4 -5.04 23.57 -83.23
C THR A 4 -3.64 23.71 -82.64
N ARG A 5 -3.44 24.69 -81.74
CA ARG A 5 -2.21 24.80 -80.95
C ARG A 5 -2.36 23.91 -79.72
N ASP A 6 -1.69 22.77 -79.75
CA ASP A 6 -1.61 21.83 -78.64
C ASP A 6 -0.96 22.47 -77.40
N SER A 7 -1.67 22.30 -76.30
CA SER A 7 -1.27 22.57 -74.93
C SER A 7 -0.02 21.78 -74.54
N LYS A 8 1.04 22.47 -74.11
CA LYS A 8 2.08 21.86 -73.28
C LYS A 8 2.04 22.50 -71.90
N SER A 9 1.38 21.82 -70.95
CA SER A 9 1.47 22.16 -69.53
C SER A 9 2.93 22.09 -69.11
N ALA A 10 3.49 23.22 -68.69
CA ALA A 10 4.79 23.26 -68.08
C ALA A 10 4.74 22.44 -66.78
N SER A 11 5.21 21.19 -66.84
CA SER A 11 5.44 20.38 -65.66
C SER A 11 6.47 21.12 -64.79
N SER A 12 5.99 21.77 -63.74
CA SER A 12 6.81 22.42 -62.73
C SER A 12 7.83 21.42 -62.21
N ARG A 13 9.09 21.59 -62.62
CA ARG A 13 10.21 20.77 -62.18
C ARG A 13 10.42 21.10 -60.70
N ASN A 14 9.90 20.23 -59.85
CA ASN A 14 10.10 20.30 -58.41
C ASN A 14 11.59 20.07 -58.11
N CYS A 15 12.37 21.15 -58.04
CA CYS A 15 13.77 21.14 -57.62
C CYS A 15 13.83 20.85 -56.12
N LYS A 16 13.87 19.57 -55.75
CA LYS A 16 14.15 19.13 -54.38
C LYS A 16 15.63 19.34 -54.12
N SER A 17 15.99 20.45 -53.47
CA SER A 17 17.35 20.68 -52.97
C SER A 17 17.70 19.65 -51.89
N ALA A 18 19.00 19.39 -51.70
CA ALA A 18 19.48 18.50 -50.64
C ALA A 18 19.02 18.98 -49.25
N ASP A 19 18.97 20.29 -49.03
CA ASP A 19 18.46 20.92 -47.81
C ASP A 19 16.98 20.57 -47.56
N TYR A 20 16.13 20.65 -48.58
CA TYR A 20 14.72 20.24 -48.50
C TYR A 20 14.55 18.76 -48.14
N SER A 21 15.48 17.91 -48.60
CA SER A 21 15.47 16.49 -48.25
C SER A 21 15.88 16.23 -46.81
N TRP A 22 16.78 17.06 -46.26
CA TRP A 22 17.28 16.96 -44.89
C TRP A 22 16.23 17.45 -43.89
N ASP A 23 15.60 18.59 -44.18
CA ASP A 23 14.49 19.14 -43.40
C ASP A 23 13.32 18.17 -43.31
N ARG A 24 12.98 17.52 -44.44
CA ARG A 24 11.92 16.51 -44.46
C ARG A 24 12.24 15.29 -43.60
N ARG A 25 13.47 14.79 -43.65
CA ARG A 25 13.91 13.65 -42.82
C ARG A 25 13.92 14.01 -41.33
N SER A 26 14.40 15.20 -40.99
CA SER A 26 14.39 15.73 -39.62
C SER A 26 12.95 15.85 -39.09
N PHE A 27 12.05 16.38 -39.92
CA PHE A 27 10.63 16.48 -39.59
C PHE A 27 9.97 15.11 -39.40
N GLU A 28 10.22 14.17 -40.31
CA GLU A 28 9.71 12.80 -40.21
C GLU A 28 10.23 12.10 -38.94
N GLN A 29 11.51 12.30 -38.59
CA GLN A 29 12.11 11.78 -37.36
C GLN A 29 11.51 12.41 -36.10
N HIS A 30 11.34 13.72 -36.07
CA HIS A 30 10.66 14.42 -34.97
C HIS A 30 9.24 13.89 -34.79
N ARG A 31 8.47 13.78 -35.88
CA ARG A 31 7.11 13.23 -35.86
C ARG A 31 7.07 11.77 -35.40
N ARG A 32 8.10 10.98 -35.66
CA ARG A 32 8.23 9.62 -35.14
C ARG A 32 8.45 9.64 -33.62
N ARG A 33 9.40 10.44 -33.14
CA ARG A 33 9.68 10.60 -31.70
C ARG A 33 8.48 11.12 -30.91
N VAL A 34 7.74 12.07 -31.48
CA VAL A 34 6.50 12.59 -30.86
C VAL A 34 5.43 11.51 -30.77
N ARG A 35 5.31 10.65 -31.80
CA ARG A 35 4.36 9.52 -31.78
C ARG A 35 4.77 8.42 -30.80
N GLU A 36 6.07 8.19 -30.65
CA GLU A 36 6.64 7.20 -29.74
C GLU A 36 6.76 7.71 -28.30
N ALA A 37 6.51 9.00 -28.05
CA ALA A 37 6.65 9.60 -26.73
C ALA A 37 5.63 9.02 -25.74
N THR A 38 6.13 8.43 -24.66
CA THR A 38 5.33 7.97 -23.52
C THR A 38 5.20 9.06 -22.47
N PRO A 39 4.13 9.07 -21.65
CA PRO A 39 3.98 10.04 -20.57
C PRO A 39 5.14 9.93 -19.56
N THR A 40 5.66 11.09 -19.12
CA THR A 40 6.75 11.19 -18.14
C THR A 40 6.39 10.55 -16.80
N VAL A 41 5.10 10.60 -16.44
CA VAL A 41 4.59 10.02 -15.19
C VAL A 41 3.61 8.91 -15.53
N ASN A 42 3.85 7.73 -14.95
CA ASN A 42 2.90 6.63 -15.02
C ASN A 42 1.68 6.94 -14.12
N VAL A 43 0.51 7.14 -14.72
CA VAL A 43 -0.75 7.41 -14.02
C VAL A 43 -1.62 6.16 -13.88
N LYS A 44 -1.10 4.97 -14.26
CA LYS A 44 -1.86 3.73 -14.17
C LYS A 44 -2.04 3.32 -12.71
N THR A 45 -3.24 2.86 -12.39
CA THR A 45 -3.53 2.30 -11.06
C THR A 45 -2.62 1.08 -10.82
N PRO A 46 -1.89 1.05 -9.69
CA PRO A 46 -1.09 -0.11 -9.34
C PRO A 46 -1.95 -1.37 -9.18
N ASP A 47 -1.35 -2.52 -9.45
CA ASP A 47 -2.03 -3.80 -9.28
C ASP A 47 -2.49 -4.01 -7.83
N ARG A 48 -3.60 -4.74 -7.69
CA ARG A 48 -4.17 -5.06 -6.38
C ARG A 48 -3.16 -5.90 -5.59
N ARG A 49 -2.73 -5.37 -4.45
CA ARG A 49 -1.86 -6.06 -3.50
C ARG A 49 -2.73 -6.78 -2.46
N PRO A 50 -2.80 -8.12 -2.46
CA PRO A 50 -3.66 -8.85 -1.52
C PRO A 50 -3.35 -8.55 -0.05
N HIS A 51 -2.08 -8.36 0.28
CA HIS A 51 -1.61 -8.02 1.63
C HIS A 51 -2.06 -6.63 2.09
N VAL A 52 -2.38 -5.70 1.19
CA VAL A 52 -2.93 -4.37 1.56
C VAL A 52 -4.42 -4.48 1.89
N ARG A 53 -5.12 -5.45 1.29
CA ARG A 53 -6.57 -5.63 1.50
C ARG A 53 -6.88 -6.50 2.72
N TYR A 54 -5.97 -7.40 3.09
CA TYR A 54 -6.19 -8.37 4.16
C TYR A 54 -4.93 -8.62 4.99
N ASP A 55 -4.89 -8.02 6.18
CA ASP A 55 -3.84 -8.22 7.17
C ASP A 55 -4.09 -9.49 8.00
N ALA A 56 -3.92 -10.65 7.36
CA ALA A 56 -4.17 -11.96 7.98
C ALA A 56 -3.47 -12.13 9.33
N LYS A 57 -2.20 -11.72 9.42
CA LYS A 57 -1.38 -11.83 10.63
C LYS A 57 -1.91 -10.95 11.76
N ARG A 58 -2.36 -9.73 11.45
CA ARG A 58 -2.95 -8.83 12.45
C ARG A 58 -4.22 -9.45 13.03
N LEU A 59 -5.08 -10.01 12.17
CA LEU A 59 -6.31 -10.66 12.62
C LEU A 59 -6.03 -11.90 13.48
N GLN A 60 -5.03 -12.69 13.13
CA GLN A 60 -4.59 -13.82 13.93
C GLN A 60 -4.13 -13.38 15.33
N LEU A 61 -3.21 -12.41 15.41
CA LEU A 61 -2.69 -11.90 16.67
C LEU A 61 -3.79 -11.33 17.58
N GLU A 62 -4.77 -10.64 16.99
CA GLU A 62 -5.91 -10.11 17.75
C GLU A 62 -6.77 -11.23 18.34
N ARG A 63 -7.02 -12.31 17.59
CA ARG A 63 -7.72 -13.49 18.11
C ARG A 63 -6.95 -14.14 19.25
N GLU A 64 -5.65 -14.36 19.07
CA GLU A 64 -4.78 -14.94 20.10
C GLU A 64 -4.79 -14.09 21.37
N ARG A 65 -4.62 -12.77 21.24
CA ARG A 65 -4.73 -11.81 22.34
C ARG A 65 -6.07 -11.91 23.06
N GLN A 66 -7.19 -11.93 22.33
CA GLN A 66 -8.52 -12.03 22.92
C GLN A 66 -8.70 -13.35 23.70
N THR A 67 -8.20 -14.46 23.16
CA THR A 67 -8.26 -15.75 23.86
C THR A 67 -7.44 -15.73 25.15
N GLN A 68 -6.29 -15.06 25.15
CA GLN A 68 -5.45 -14.91 26.33
C GLN A 68 -6.17 -14.09 27.41
N ILE A 69 -6.70 -12.92 27.03
CA ILE A 69 -7.47 -12.05 27.94
C ILE A 69 -8.66 -12.81 28.55
N ALA A 70 -9.42 -13.56 27.75
CA ALA A 70 -10.57 -14.31 28.24
C ALA A 70 -10.17 -15.38 29.27
N ARG A 71 -9.07 -16.11 29.01
CA ARG A 71 -8.54 -17.10 29.96
C ARG A 71 -8.08 -16.46 31.26
N ASP A 72 -7.34 -15.36 31.17
CA ASP A 72 -6.79 -14.66 32.33
C ASP A 72 -7.91 -14.05 33.19
N ASN A 73 -8.93 -13.45 32.55
CA ASN A 73 -10.11 -12.96 33.23
C ASN A 73 -10.88 -14.06 33.95
N PHE A 74 -11.01 -15.24 33.35
CA PHE A 74 -11.66 -16.39 33.98
C PHE A 74 -10.88 -16.89 35.21
N ILE A 75 -9.55 -17.00 35.10
CA ILE A 75 -8.68 -17.38 36.21
C ILE A 75 -8.81 -16.36 37.35
N LEU A 76 -8.72 -15.08 37.04
CA LEU A 76 -8.85 -13.99 38.01
C LEU A 76 -10.21 -14.04 38.70
N PHE A 77 -11.30 -14.16 37.93
CA PHE A 77 -12.66 -14.25 38.46
C PHE A 77 -12.82 -15.45 39.41
N LYS A 78 -12.30 -16.62 39.03
CA LYS A 78 -12.33 -17.82 39.87
C LYS A 78 -11.59 -17.58 41.18
N ARG A 79 -10.39 -17.00 41.13
CA ARG A 79 -9.59 -16.66 42.33
C ARG A 79 -10.29 -15.67 43.24
N LEU A 80 -10.86 -14.60 42.68
CA LEU A 80 -11.61 -13.61 43.45
C LEU A 80 -12.84 -14.25 44.11
N THR A 81 -13.55 -15.14 43.40
CA THR A 81 -14.69 -15.86 43.95
C THR A 81 -14.27 -16.80 45.10
N GLU A 82 -13.14 -17.49 44.98
CA GLU A 82 -12.54 -18.31 46.05
C GLU A 82 -12.20 -17.47 47.29
N ILE A 83 -11.60 -16.28 47.09
CA ILE A 83 -11.30 -15.31 48.16
C ILE A 83 -12.59 -14.83 48.83
N MET A 84 -13.55 -14.32 48.04
CA MET A 84 -14.80 -13.74 48.53
C MET A 84 -15.67 -14.77 49.26
N SER A 85 -15.67 -16.02 48.81
CA SER A 85 -16.44 -17.09 49.45
C SER A 85 -15.79 -17.64 50.73
N GLY A 86 -14.61 -17.14 51.13
CA GLY A 86 -13.89 -17.60 52.32
C GLY A 86 -13.41 -19.05 52.21
N LYS A 87 -13.47 -19.66 51.02
CA LYS A 87 -13.09 -21.06 50.76
C LYS A 87 -11.59 -21.26 50.61
N LEU A 88 -10.81 -20.17 50.62
CA LEU A 88 -9.38 -20.25 50.83
C LEU A 88 -9.12 -20.71 52.27
N THR A 89 -9.12 -22.02 52.47
CA THR A 89 -8.38 -22.59 53.60
C THR A 89 -6.96 -22.05 53.45
N ASN A 90 -6.56 -21.21 54.39
CA ASN A 90 -5.28 -20.52 54.33
C ASN A 90 -4.18 -21.59 54.38
N LYS A 91 -3.72 -22.07 53.21
CA LYS A 91 -2.73 -23.17 53.13
C LYS A 91 -1.41 -22.76 53.76
N TYR A 92 -1.18 -21.45 53.88
CA TYR A 92 -0.08 -20.84 54.60
C TYR A 92 -0.66 -19.86 55.61
N PRO A 93 -0.72 -20.21 56.92
CA PRO A 93 -1.07 -19.24 57.94
C PRO A 93 -0.25 -17.97 57.71
N LEU A 94 -0.90 -16.81 57.63
CA LEU A 94 -0.19 -15.53 57.66
C LEU A 94 0.58 -15.50 58.98
N THR A 95 1.85 -15.88 58.96
CA THR A 95 2.78 -15.70 60.08
C THR A 95 3.14 -14.23 60.12
N GLN A 96 2.15 -13.35 60.28
CA GLN A 96 2.43 -11.98 60.68
C GLN A 96 2.95 -12.06 62.11
N SER A 97 4.24 -11.76 62.26
CA SER A 97 4.82 -11.52 63.58
C SER A 97 3.98 -10.41 64.24
N LYS A 98 3.23 -10.76 65.29
CA LYS A 98 2.45 -9.77 66.04
C LYS A 98 3.44 -8.73 66.55
N SER A 99 3.33 -7.51 66.03
CA SER A 99 4.12 -6.38 66.54
C SER A 99 3.87 -6.27 68.04
N LYS A 100 4.95 -6.33 68.83
CA LYS A 100 4.86 -6.15 70.28
C LYS A 100 4.48 -4.69 70.51
N CYS A 101 3.21 -4.42 70.80
CA CYS A 101 2.83 -3.11 71.27
C CYS A 101 3.49 -2.90 72.64
N ILE A 102 4.30 -1.86 72.75
CA ILE A 102 4.86 -1.44 74.04
C ILE A 102 3.68 -0.85 74.81
N LYS A 103 3.18 -1.55 75.83
CA LYS A 103 2.24 -0.96 76.78
C LYS A 103 3.01 0.02 77.65
N THR A 104 2.72 1.31 77.51
CA THR A 104 3.16 2.33 78.47
C THR A 104 2.26 2.27 79.71
N ARG A 105 2.87 2.37 80.89
CA ARG A 105 2.24 2.33 82.22
C ARG A 105 1.56 3.66 82.54
#